data_AF-A0A2K3JVJ4-F1
#
_entry.id   AF-A0A2K3JVJ4-F1
#
_cell.length_a   1.000
_cell.length_b   1.000
_cell.length_c   1.000
_cell.angle_alpha   90.00
_cell.angle_beta   90.00
_cell.angle_gamma   90.00
#
_symmetry.space_group_name_H-M   'P 1'
#
loop_
_entity.id
_entity.type
_entity.pdbx_description
1 polymer ?
#
loop_
_entity_poly.entity_id
_entity_poly.type
_entity_poly.pdbx_seq_one_letter_code
_entity_poly.pdbx_strand_id
1 'polypeptide(L)'
;PTIIYNVPSRTGQDIPPHVIQNLAQSNCLAGVKECVGNDRIKEYTDNRIVVWSGNDDQCHDARWGYGATGVISVASNLIPGLMQQLMFVGKNPALNSKLLPLIDWLFHMPNPIGLNTALAQLGVVRPVFRLPFVPLPLEKRIEFVNLVKEIGREHFVGTEDVQVLDDDDFFLVSRY
;
A
#
# COMPACT_ATOMS: atom_id res chain seq x y z
N PRO A 1 2.10 14.32 -18.48
CA PRO A 1 1.47 14.22 -17.14
C PRO A 1 2.41 13.49 -16.17
N THR A 2 2.62 14.04 -14.98
CA THR A 2 3.63 13.58 -14.01
C THR A 2 3.07 13.59 -12.60
N ILE A 3 3.28 12.51 -11.85
CA ILE A 3 3.05 12.47 -10.39
C ILE A 3 4.42 12.46 -9.71
N ILE A 4 4.70 13.47 -8.89
CA ILE A 4 5.94 13.50 -8.09
C ILE A 4 5.76 12.57 -6.90
N TYR A 5 6.79 11.81 -6.53
CA TYR A 5 6.74 10.90 -5.39
C TYR A 5 7.68 11.38 -4.28
N ASN A 6 7.12 11.74 -3.13
CA ASN A 6 7.86 12.07 -1.92
C ASN A 6 7.76 10.92 -0.89
N VAL A 7 8.91 10.33 -0.51
CA VAL A 7 9.02 9.25 0.48
C VAL A 7 10.39 9.28 1.18
N PRO A 8 10.63 10.26 2.07
CA PRO A 8 11.94 10.49 2.70
C PRO A 8 12.50 9.27 3.43
N SER A 9 11.65 8.40 3.99
CA SER A 9 12.09 7.17 4.66
C SER A 9 12.83 6.19 3.74
N ARG A 10 12.68 6.32 2.42
CA ARG A 10 13.37 5.49 1.41
C ARG A 10 14.42 6.26 0.61
N THR A 11 14.24 7.57 0.41
CA THR A 11 15.16 8.40 -0.37
C THR A 11 16.23 9.08 0.47
N GLY A 12 16.02 9.20 1.79
CA GLY A 12 16.87 9.96 2.69
C GLY A 12 16.65 11.48 2.62
N GLN A 13 15.69 11.96 1.81
CA GLN A 13 15.44 13.39 1.63
C GLN A 13 13.94 13.68 1.42
N ASP A 14 13.40 14.59 2.23
CA ASP A 14 12.05 15.13 2.07
C ASP A 14 12.05 16.17 0.94
N ILE A 15 11.08 16.10 0.04
CA ILE A 15 10.85 17.13 -0.97
C ILE A 15 10.06 18.26 -0.30
N PRO A 16 10.67 19.43 -0.05
CA PRO A 16 10.00 20.46 0.73
C PRO A 16 8.84 21.10 -0.06
N PRO A 17 7.79 21.59 0.60
CA PRO A 17 6.60 22.12 -0.07
C PRO A 17 6.86 23.21 -1.10
N HIS A 18 7.80 24.11 -0.85
CA HIS A 18 8.15 25.20 -1.78
C HIS A 18 8.67 24.68 -3.14
N VAL A 19 9.33 23.51 -3.17
CA VAL A 19 9.77 22.87 -4.41
C VAL A 19 8.56 22.39 -5.21
N ILE A 20 7.60 21.72 -4.56
CA ILE A 20 6.36 21.27 -5.22
C ILE A 20 5.56 22.47 -5.73
N GLN A 21 5.41 23.54 -4.94
CA GLN A 21 4.70 24.76 -5.36
C GLN A 21 5.33 25.42 -6.59
N ASN A 22 6.67 25.44 -6.68
CA ASN A 22 7.36 25.94 -7.87
C ASN A 22 7.10 25.03 -9.09
N LEU A 23 7.16 23.70 -8.91
CA LEU A 23 6.92 22.74 -9.99
C LEU A 23 5.44 22.69 -10.44
N ALA A 24 4.50 23.07 -9.57
CA ALA A 24 3.08 23.15 -9.87
C ALA A 24 2.71 24.23 -10.90
N GLN A 25 3.65 25.11 -11.27
CA GLN A 25 3.50 26.02 -12.40
C GLN A 25 3.49 25.29 -13.76
N SER A 26 3.97 24.04 -13.81
CA SER A 26 3.95 23.23 -15.02
C SER A 26 2.58 22.57 -15.22
N ASN A 27 1.98 22.76 -16.40
CA ASN A 27 0.75 22.08 -16.82
C ASN A 27 0.92 20.55 -16.94
N CYS A 28 2.15 20.03 -16.86
CA CYS A 28 2.41 18.60 -16.86
C CYS A 28 2.29 17.97 -15.46
N LEU A 29 2.28 18.74 -14.37
CA LEU A 29 2.15 18.20 -13.03
C LEU A 29 0.71 17.75 -12.77
N ALA A 30 0.51 16.44 -12.66
CA ALA A 30 -0.76 15.86 -12.27
C ALA A 30 -0.98 15.91 -10.75
N GLY A 31 0.10 15.90 -9.95
CA GLY A 31 0.02 15.99 -8.49
C GLY A 31 1.19 15.29 -7.79
N VAL A 32 0.98 14.94 -6.52
CA VAL A 32 1.99 14.31 -5.65
C VAL A 32 1.47 12.99 -5.06
N LYS A 33 2.30 11.95 -5.04
CA LYS A 33 2.17 10.81 -4.14
C LYS A 33 2.95 11.15 -2.86
N GLU A 34 2.24 11.29 -1.74
CA GLU A 34 2.84 11.75 -0.48
C GLU A 34 2.82 10.64 0.59
N CYS A 35 3.97 10.44 1.25
CA CYS A 35 4.19 9.44 2.29
C CYS A 35 4.64 10.05 3.64
N VAL A 36 4.83 11.37 3.74
CA VAL A 36 5.21 12.06 4.99
C VAL A 36 4.08 12.03 6.02
N GLY A 37 2.84 12.21 5.59
CA GLY A 37 1.67 12.14 6.45
C GLY A 37 0.55 13.11 6.07
N ASN A 38 -0.58 12.97 6.76
CA ASN A 38 -1.82 13.67 6.44
C ASN A 38 -1.73 15.20 6.56
N ASP A 39 -0.92 15.73 7.49
CA ASP A 39 -0.72 17.19 7.61
C ASP A 39 -0.05 17.78 6.36
N ARG A 40 0.94 17.07 5.81
CA ARG A 40 1.59 17.46 4.54
C ARG A 40 0.63 17.37 3.36
N ILE A 41 -0.23 16.34 3.35
CA ILE A 41 -1.30 16.21 2.35
C ILE A 41 -2.21 17.44 2.41
N LYS A 42 -2.66 17.83 3.60
CA LYS A 42 -3.53 18.99 3.77
C LYS A 42 -2.87 20.30 3.34
N GLU A 43 -1.60 20.49 3.66
CA GLU A 43 -0.82 21.65 3.19
C GLU A 43 -0.88 21.77 1.66
N TYR A 44 -0.70 20.67 0.94
CA TYR A 44 -0.79 20.67 -0.53
C TYR A 44 -2.21 20.87 -1.04
N THR A 45 -3.21 20.18 -0.48
CA THR A 45 -4.58 20.24 -0.98
C THR A 45 -5.22 21.60 -0.72
N ASP A 46 -4.91 22.24 0.41
CA ASP A 46 -5.35 23.61 0.71
C ASP A 46 -4.76 24.62 -0.30
N ASN A 47 -3.59 24.30 -0.87
CA ASN A 47 -2.93 25.05 -1.95
C ASN A 47 -3.27 24.54 -3.36
N ARG A 48 -4.37 23.79 -3.52
CA ARG A 48 -4.89 23.28 -4.81
C ARG A 48 -3.95 22.32 -5.56
N ILE A 49 -3.03 21.67 -4.85
CA ILE A 49 -2.21 20.61 -5.41
C ILE A 49 -2.95 19.28 -5.22
N VAL A 50 -3.09 18.51 -6.30
CA VAL A 50 -3.68 17.17 -6.26
C VAL A 50 -2.73 16.23 -5.55
N VAL A 51 -3.25 15.44 -4.60
CA VAL A 51 -2.46 14.50 -3.81
C VAL A 51 -3.12 13.13 -3.77
N TRP A 52 -2.31 12.08 -3.90
CA TRP A 52 -2.66 10.72 -3.53
C TRP A 52 -1.85 10.31 -2.30
N SER A 53 -2.50 9.74 -1.29
CA SER A 53 -1.77 9.12 -0.18
C SER A 53 -0.95 7.95 -0.71
N GLY A 54 0.31 7.86 -0.30
CA GLY A 54 1.15 6.69 -0.51
C GLY A 54 1.17 5.71 0.67
N ASN A 55 0.43 6.01 1.75
CA ASN A 55 0.36 5.24 2.99
C ASN A 55 -1.05 4.65 3.14
N ASP A 56 -1.20 3.32 3.06
CA ASP A 56 -2.51 2.64 3.09
C ASP A 56 -3.23 2.80 4.43
N ASP A 57 -2.50 2.80 5.55
CA ASP A 57 -3.00 3.00 6.91
C ASP A 57 -3.61 4.40 7.13
N GLN A 58 -3.14 5.39 6.37
CA GLN A 58 -3.58 6.78 6.45
C GLN A 58 -4.57 7.17 5.36
N CYS A 59 -4.71 6.37 4.30
CA CYS A 59 -5.35 6.80 3.06
C CYS A 59 -6.85 7.11 3.21
N HIS A 60 -7.56 6.41 4.09
CA HIS A 60 -8.96 6.69 4.40
C HIS A 60 -9.12 8.11 4.97
N ASP A 61 -8.36 8.44 6.00
CA ASP A 61 -8.44 9.76 6.62
C ASP A 61 -7.90 10.84 5.68
N ALA A 62 -6.83 10.55 4.93
CA ALA A 62 -6.32 11.44 3.89
C ALA A 62 -7.44 11.86 2.91
N ARG A 63 -8.21 10.87 2.44
CA ARG A 63 -9.31 11.06 1.46
C ARG A 63 -10.48 11.86 2.03
N TRP A 64 -10.89 11.58 3.27
CA TRP A 64 -12.12 12.11 3.85
C TRP A 64 -11.93 13.26 4.85
N GLY A 65 -10.70 13.51 5.29
CA GLY A 65 -10.36 14.54 6.29
C GLY A 65 -9.31 15.55 5.82
N TYR A 66 -8.43 15.18 4.88
CA TYR A 66 -7.30 16.02 4.46
C TYR A 66 -7.29 16.36 2.97
N GLY A 67 -8.38 16.09 2.23
CA GLY A 67 -8.54 16.54 0.85
C GLY A 67 -7.77 15.74 -0.21
N ALA A 68 -7.16 14.61 0.15
CA ALA A 68 -6.51 13.75 -0.86
C ALA A 68 -7.53 13.28 -1.90
N THR A 69 -7.08 13.14 -3.15
CA THR A 69 -7.90 12.64 -4.26
C THR A 69 -8.12 11.13 -4.17
N GLY A 70 -7.14 10.40 -3.62
CA GLY A 70 -7.23 8.96 -3.43
C GLY A 70 -5.94 8.38 -2.88
N VAL A 71 -5.65 7.15 -3.29
CA VAL A 71 -4.49 6.38 -2.82
C VAL A 71 -3.72 5.76 -3.99
N ILE A 72 -2.39 5.69 -3.86
CA ILE A 72 -1.55 4.81 -4.69
C ILE A 72 -1.10 3.67 -3.78
N SER A 73 -1.93 2.61 -3.78
CA SER A 73 -2.03 1.59 -2.74
C SER A 73 -1.14 0.36 -2.98
N VAL A 74 -0.64 -0.23 -1.89
CA VAL A 74 -0.07 -1.57 -1.85
C VAL A 74 -1.18 -2.58 -1.57
N ALA A 75 -2.01 -2.34 -0.56
CA ALA A 75 -3.08 -3.22 -0.10
C ALA A 75 -4.11 -3.58 -1.19
N SER A 76 -4.32 -2.71 -2.18
CA SER A 76 -5.22 -2.97 -3.31
C SER A 76 -4.77 -4.13 -4.21
N ASN A 77 -3.50 -4.57 -4.13
CA ASN A 77 -3.06 -5.81 -4.78
C ASN A 77 -3.71 -7.06 -4.18
N LEU A 78 -4.10 -7.00 -2.90
CA LEU A 78 -4.76 -8.09 -2.19
C LEU A 78 -6.27 -7.94 -2.21
N ILE A 79 -6.78 -6.76 -1.83
CA ILE A 79 -8.21 -6.52 -1.58
C ILE A 79 -8.76 -5.33 -2.37
N PRO A 80 -8.69 -5.36 -3.72
CA PRO A 80 -8.99 -4.19 -4.56
C PRO A 80 -10.41 -3.65 -4.36
N GLY A 81 -11.41 -4.54 -4.17
CA GLY A 81 -12.80 -4.12 -3.96
C GLY A 81 -13.00 -3.34 -2.66
N LEU A 82 -12.35 -3.76 -1.57
CA LEU A 82 -12.45 -3.08 -0.28
C LEU A 82 -11.70 -1.74 -0.29
N MET A 83 -10.53 -1.68 -0.94
CA MET A 83 -9.79 -0.42 -1.11
C MET A 83 -10.57 0.57 -1.99
N GLN A 84 -11.24 0.09 -3.04
CA GLN A 84 -12.15 0.91 -3.83
C GLN A 84 -13.31 1.43 -2.95
N GLN A 85 -13.94 0.56 -2.15
CA GLN A 85 -15.02 0.96 -1.27
C GLN A 85 -14.60 2.08 -0.31
N LEU A 86 -13.40 1.98 0.28
CA LEU A 86 -12.83 3.03 1.15
C LEU A 86 -12.67 4.38 0.46
N MET A 87 -12.42 4.41 -0.85
CA MET A 87 -12.15 5.65 -1.60
C MET A 87 -13.40 6.29 -2.22
N PHE A 88 -14.46 5.51 -2.45
CA PHE A 88 -15.62 5.96 -3.25
C PHE A 88 -16.96 6.00 -2.50
N VAL A 89 -17.14 5.20 -1.44
CA VAL A 89 -18.46 5.05 -0.77
C VAL A 89 -18.64 6.01 0.42
N GLY A 90 -17.68 6.90 0.64
CA GLY A 90 -17.68 7.84 1.76
C GLY A 90 -16.87 7.37 2.95
N LYS A 91 -16.87 8.18 4.02
CA LYS A 91 -16.14 7.90 5.25
C LYS A 91 -16.68 6.63 5.91
N ASN A 92 -15.85 5.61 6.06
CA ASN A 92 -16.20 4.33 6.68
C ASN A 92 -15.10 3.87 7.66
N PRO A 93 -15.07 4.44 8.89
CA PRO A 93 -14.05 4.11 9.88
C PRO A 93 -14.07 2.64 10.33
N ALA A 94 -15.24 2.00 10.28
CA ALA A 94 -15.39 0.59 10.64
C ALA A 94 -14.68 -0.32 9.64
N LEU A 95 -14.88 -0.09 8.33
CA LEU A 95 -14.13 -0.81 7.30
C LEU A 95 -12.64 -0.49 7.38
N ASN A 96 -12.26 0.79 7.58
CA ASN A 96 -10.86 1.16 7.72
C ASN A 96 -10.19 0.39 8.88
N SER A 97 -10.83 0.37 10.05
CA SER A 97 -10.33 -0.36 11.23
C SER A 97 -10.24 -1.87 11.00
N LYS A 98 -11.20 -2.46 10.25
CA LYS A 98 -11.16 -3.87 9.87
C LYS A 98 -9.94 -4.22 9.00
N LEU A 99 -9.43 -3.26 8.22
CA LEU A 99 -8.33 -3.47 7.28
C LEU A 99 -6.95 -3.14 7.86
N LEU A 100 -6.88 -2.36 8.94
CA LEU A 100 -5.60 -1.99 9.58
C LEU A 100 -4.73 -3.21 9.94
N PRO A 101 -5.24 -4.31 10.52
CA PRO A 101 -4.39 -5.48 10.82
C PRO A 101 -3.70 -6.07 9.58
N LEU A 102 -4.38 -6.10 8.43
CA LEU A 102 -3.77 -6.55 7.17
C LEU A 102 -2.71 -5.56 6.67
N ILE A 103 -2.97 -4.26 6.79
CA ILE A 103 -2.03 -3.22 6.39
C ILE A 103 -0.78 -3.28 7.29
N ASP A 104 -0.94 -3.38 8.60
CA ASP A 104 0.17 -3.52 9.54
C ASP A 104 1.00 -4.78 9.24
N TRP A 105 0.35 -5.89 8.91
CA TRP A 105 1.04 -7.12 8.48
C TRP A 105 1.84 -6.92 7.19
N LEU A 106 1.26 -6.24 6.18
CA LEU A 106 1.91 -5.97 4.89
C LEU A 106 3.21 -5.17 5.04
N PHE A 107 3.25 -4.26 6.03
CA PHE A 107 4.37 -3.36 6.28
C PHE A 107 5.23 -3.76 7.49
N HIS A 108 5.03 -4.97 8.05
CA HIS A 108 5.88 -5.52 9.11
C HIS A 108 7.37 -5.55 8.70
N MET A 109 7.63 -5.84 7.43
CA MET A 109 8.94 -5.67 6.78
C MET A 109 8.82 -4.64 5.65
N PRO A 110 9.92 -4.00 5.21
CA PRO A 110 9.86 -3.05 4.12
C PRO A 110 9.17 -3.64 2.88
N ASN A 111 8.08 -2.98 2.43
CA ASN A 111 7.40 -3.35 1.18
C ASN A 111 8.43 -3.43 0.03
N PRO A 112 8.42 -4.51 -0.79
CA PRO A 112 7.31 -5.45 -1.02
C PRO A 112 7.40 -6.86 -0.39
N ILE A 113 8.18 -7.07 0.69
CA ILE A 113 8.36 -8.41 1.29
C ILE A 113 7.02 -9.06 1.71
N GLY A 114 6.18 -8.33 2.45
CA GLY A 114 4.87 -8.83 2.87
C GLY A 114 3.95 -9.12 1.69
N LEU A 115 3.87 -8.20 0.73
CA LEU A 115 3.02 -8.35 -0.45
C LEU A 115 3.43 -9.56 -1.32
N ASN A 116 4.72 -9.73 -1.59
CA ASN A 116 5.22 -10.86 -2.38
C ASN A 116 4.88 -12.19 -1.70
N THR A 117 5.01 -12.24 -0.36
CA THR A 117 4.67 -13.43 0.42
C THR A 117 3.17 -13.73 0.36
N ALA A 118 2.32 -12.72 0.60
CA ALA A 118 0.86 -12.87 0.56
C ALA A 118 0.33 -13.32 -0.81
N LEU A 119 0.82 -12.75 -1.91
CA LEU A 119 0.38 -13.14 -3.25
C LEU A 119 0.78 -14.59 -3.58
N ALA A 120 1.93 -15.05 -3.09
CA ALA A 120 2.33 -16.44 -3.23
C ALA A 120 1.42 -17.37 -2.39
N GLN A 121 1.10 -16.98 -1.16
CA GLN A 121 0.15 -17.70 -0.30
C GLN A 121 -1.27 -17.78 -0.90
N LEU A 122 -1.68 -16.78 -1.69
CA LEU A 122 -2.96 -16.78 -2.42
C LEU A 122 -2.90 -17.55 -3.77
N GLY A 123 -1.75 -18.10 -4.14
CA GLY A 123 -1.58 -18.89 -5.37
C GLY A 123 -1.62 -18.08 -6.68
N VAL A 124 -1.63 -16.74 -6.62
CA VAL A 124 -1.74 -15.88 -7.81
C VAL A 124 -0.39 -15.50 -8.41
N VAL A 125 0.70 -15.69 -7.66
CA VAL A 125 2.07 -15.59 -8.14
C VAL A 125 2.88 -16.77 -7.63
N ARG A 126 3.96 -17.11 -8.33
CA ARG A 126 4.90 -18.14 -7.86
C ARG A 126 5.67 -17.63 -6.65
N PRO A 127 6.06 -18.49 -5.68
CA PRO A 127 6.89 -18.13 -4.52
C PRO A 127 8.35 -17.87 -4.91
N VAL A 128 8.58 -16.93 -5.82
CA VAL A 128 9.91 -16.58 -6.37
C VAL A 128 10.25 -15.15 -5.99
N PHE A 129 11.38 -14.99 -5.31
CA PHE A 129 11.88 -13.69 -4.88
C PHE A 129 13.17 -13.34 -5.62
N ARG A 130 13.20 -12.11 -6.13
CA ARG A 130 14.46 -11.47 -6.56
C ARG A 130 15.14 -10.87 -5.33
N LEU A 131 16.39 -11.26 -5.09
CA LEU A 131 17.18 -10.64 -4.02
C LEU A 131 17.33 -9.13 -4.27
N PRO A 132 17.35 -8.28 -3.21
CA PRO A 132 17.61 -8.64 -1.81
C PRO A 132 16.38 -9.05 -0.98
N PHE A 133 15.20 -9.18 -1.58
CA PHE A 133 14.00 -9.57 -0.84
C PHE A 133 13.98 -11.07 -0.53
N VAL A 134 13.50 -11.41 0.67
CA VAL A 134 13.26 -12.77 1.14
C VAL A 134 11.84 -12.84 1.71
N PRO A 135 11.18 -14.01 1.69
CA PRO A 135 9.81 -14.15 2.20
C PRO A 135 9.71 -13.90 3.70
N LEU A 136 8.50 -13.59 4.17
CA LEU A 136 8.22 -13.55 5.60
C LEU A 136 8.34 -14.94 6.24
N PRO A 137 8.73 -15.02 7.53
CA PRO A 137 8.87 -16.30 8.23
C PRO A 137 7.52 -17.00 8.41
N LEU A 138 7.57 -18.31 8.65
CA LEU A 138 6.40 -19.19 8.77
C LEU A 138 5.32 -18.64 9.71
N GLU A 139 5.71 -18.11 10.87
CA GLU A 139 4.81 -17.51 11.86
C GLU A 139 3.95 -16.39 11.26
N LYS A 140 4.56 -15.52 10.44
CA LYS A 140 3.86 -14.44 9.74
C LYS A 140 2.98 -14.95 8.60
N ARG A 141 3.37 -16.04 7.93
CA ARG A 141 2.53 -16.68 6.91
C ARG A 141 1.28 -17.32 7.53
N ILE A 142 1.39 -17.90 8.72
CA ILE A 142 0.25 -18.41 9.49
C ILE A 142 -0.68 -17.25 9.89
N GLU A 143 -0.13 -16.13 10.36
CA GLU A 143 -0.90 -14.93 10.69
C GLU A 143 -1.72 -14.43 9.49
N PHE A 144 -1.13 -14.42 8.29
CA PHE A 144 -1.84 -14.02 7.06
C PHE A 144 -3.04 -14.92 6.74
N VAL A 145 -2.92 -16.24 6.93
CA VAL A 145 -4.05 -17.17 6.72
C VAL A 145 -5.22 -16.83 7.67
N ASN A 146 -4.94 -16.43 8.90
CA ASN A 146 -5.98 -16.01 9.85
C ASN A 146 -6.60 -14.67 9.43
N LEU A 147 -5.80 -13.69 9.02
CA LEU A 147 -6.29 -12.41 8.49
C LEU A 147 -7.21 -12.61 7.26
N VAL A 148 -6.87 -13.54 6.36
CA VAL A 148 -7.72 -13.87 5.20
C VAL A 148 -9.07 -14.44 5.64
N LYS A 149 -9.10 -15.31 6.66
CA LYS A 149 -10.35 -15.86 7.22
C LYS A 149 -11.20 -14.80 7.91
N GLU A 150 -10.59 -13.92 8.69
CA GLU A 150 -11.28 -12.85 9.42
C GLU A 150 -11.86 -11.77 8.49
N ILE A 151 -11.11 -11.41 7.44
CA ILE A 151 -11.57 -10.42 6.47
C ILE A 151 -12.64 -11.01 5.55
N GLY A 152 -12.45 -12.26 5.10
CA GLY A 152 -13.26 -12.97 4.12
C GLY A 152 -12.45 -13.24 2.85
N ARG A 153 -12.22 -14.51 2.52
CA ARG A 153 -11.40 -14.94 1.36
C ARG A 153 -11.93 -14.40 0.04
N GLU A 154 -13.24 -14.21 -0.08
CA GLU A 154 -13.94 -13.65 -1.23
C GLU A 154 -13.53 -12.20 -1.57
N HIS A 155 -12.93 -11.49 -0.63
CA HIS A 155 -12.42 -10.14 -0.85
C HIS A 155 -10.99 -10.11 -1.38
N PHE A 156 -10.26 -11.22 -1.31
CA PHE A 156 -8.88 -11.32 -1.79
C PHE A 156 -8.82 -11.75 -3.25
N VAL A 157 -7.77 -11.32 -3.95
CA VAL A 157 -7.49 -11.77 -5.33
C VAL A 157 -7.30 -13.29 -5.44
N GLY A 158 -7.53 -13.82 -6.64
CA GLY A 158 -7.41 -15.25 -6.94
C GLY A 158 -8.58 -16.09 -6.42
N THR A 159 -8.62 -17.35 -6.82
CA THR A 159 -9.68 -18.30 -6.47
C THR A 159 -9.20 -19.48 -5.63
N GLU A 160 -7.89 -19.71 -5.57
CA GLU A 160 -7.30 -20.80 -4.78
C GLU A 160 -7.44 -20.54 -3.29
N ASP A 161 -7.51 -21.63 -2.52
CA ASP A 161 -7.45 -21.57 -1.06
C ASP A 161 -6.11 -20.97 -0.62
N VAL A 162 -6.13 -20.12 0.40
CA VAL A 162 -4.91 -19.53 0.95
C VAL A 162 -4.07 -20.62 1.63
N GLN A 163 -2.79 -20.68 1.29
CA GLN A 163 -1.84 -21.64 1.85
C GLN A 163 -0.84 -20.94 2.78
N VAL A 164 -0.32 -21.67 3.76
CA VAL A 164 0.76 -21.17 4.62
C VAL A 164 2.09 -21.15 3.84
N LEU A 165 2.32 -22.15 2.99
CA LEU A 165 3.60 -22.46 2.33
C LEU A 165 4.72 -22.82 3.33
N ASP A 166 5.53 -23.80 2.96
CA ASP A 166 6.75 -24.18 3.69
C ASP A 166 7.93 -23.32 3.23
N ASP A 167 9.01 -23.27 4.01
CA ASP A 167 10.19 -22.46 3.64
C ASP A 167 10.87 -22.99 2.37
N ASP A 168 10.80 -24.30 2.13
CA ASP A 168 11.34 -24.97 0.94
C ASP A 168 10.55 -24.67 -0.34
N ASP A 169 9.34 -24.08 -0.24
CA ASP A 169 8.57 -23.67 -1.41
C ASP A 169 9.14 -22.40 -2.07
N PHE A 170 9.97 -21.62 -1.36
CA PHE A 170 10.43 -20.32 -1.82
C PHE A 170 11.77 -20.39 -2.59
N PHE A 171 11.77 -19.81 -3.78
CA PHE A 171 12.96 -19.71 -4.64
C PHE A 171 13.56 -18.31 -4.58
N LEU A 172 14.78 -18.20 -4.06
CA LEU A 172 15.53 -16.94 -4.03
C LEU A 172 16.49 -16.87 -5.23
N VAL A 173 16.31 -15.87 -6.09
CA VAL A 173 17.10 -15.68 -7.31
C VAL A 173 17.93 -14.41 -7.20
N SER A 174 19.24 -14.55 -7.37
CA SER A 174 20.22 -13.45 -7.33
C SER A 174 20.78 -13.06 -8.71
N ARG A 175 20.71 -13.98 -9.68
CA ARG A 175 21.17 -13.79 -11.07
C ARG A 175 20.02 -14.14 -12.00
N TYR A 176 19.33 -13.12 -12.50
CA TYR A 176 18.10 -13.20 -13.30
C TYR A 176 18.12 -12.16 -14.42
#